data_AF-A0A1B6LZR8-F1
#
_entry.id   AF-A0A1B6LZR8-F1
#
_cell.length_a   1.000
_cell.length_b   1.000
_cell.length_c   1.000
_cell.angle_alpha   90.00
_cell.angle_beta   90.00
_cell.angle_gamma   90.00
#
_symmetry.space_group_name_H-M   'P 1'
#
loop_
_entity.id
_entity.type
_entity.pdbx_description
1 polymer ?
#
loop_
_entity_poly.entity_id
_entity_poly.type
_entity_poly.pdbx_seq_one_letter_code
_entity_poly.pdbx_strand_id
1 'polypeptide(L)'
;LFSGKQLNLSINPDEAVAYGAAVQAAILSGDKSIALDDIWVAEVNSFSMSLKTEGVMTKIIKKNTRLYKQQTQTFSTYADNQPAITIQVFEGERALTKNN
;
A
#
# COMPACT_ATOMS: atom_id res chain seq x y z
N LEU A 1 3.65 1.36 -27.69
CA LEU A 1 3.34 0.41 -26.60
C LEU A 1 4.65 -0.16 -26.06
N PHE A 2 4.89 -0.07 -24.74
CA PHE A 2 6.00 -0.70 -23.98
C PHE A 2 7.42 -0.72 -24.58
N SER A 3 7.78 0.19 -25.49
CA SER A 3 9.14 0.34 -26.04
C SER A 3 9.80 -0.97 -26.53
N GLY A 4 9.02 -1.90 -27.11
CA GLY A 4 9.53 -3.16 -27.65
C GLY A 4 9.78 -4.27 -26.63
N LYS A 5 9.44 -4.06 -25.34
CA LYS A 5 9.56 -5.11 -24.32
C LYS A 5 8.57 -6.25 -24.62
N GLN A 6 9.07 -7.48 -24.65
CA GLN A 6 8.26 -8.67 -24.86
C GLN A 6 7.33 -8.93 -23.66
N LEU A 7 6.09 -9.30 -23.96
CA LEU A 7 5.12 -9.73 -22.97
C LEU A 7 5.49 -11.13 -22.47
N ASN A 8 5.35 -11.38 -21.16
CA ASN A 8 5.54 -12.71 -20.62
C ASN A 8 4.23 -13.50 -20.74
N LEU A 9 4.26 -14.57 -21.52
CA LEU A 9 3.13 -15.48 -21.76
C LEU A 9 3.51 -16.94 -21.45
N SER A 10 4.56 -17.17 -20.64
CA SER A 10 5.07 -18.52 -20.36
C SER A 10 4.20 -19.31 -19.39
N ILE A 11 3.24 -18.67 -18.72
CA ILE A 11 2.35 -19.26 -17.72
C ILE A 11 0.91 -19.08 -18.20
N ASN A 12 0.06 -20.09 -17.99
CA ASN A 12 -1.37 -20.01 -18.27
C ASN A 12 -1.99 -18.83 -17.50
N PRO A 13 -2.61 -17.85 -18.18
CA PRO A 13 -3.19 -16.67 -17.51
C PRO A 13 -4.29 -17.02 -16.53
N ASP A 14 -5.02 -18.12 -16.75
CA ASP A 14 -6.13 -18.54 -15.88
C ASP A 14 -5.63 -19.13 -14.55
N GLU A 15 -4.40 -19.62 -14.52
CA GLU A 15 -3.81 -20.32 -13.37
C GLU A 15 -2.72 -19.50 -12.66
N ALA A 16 -2.18 -18.47 -13.32
CA ALA A 16 -1.03 -17.70 -12.84
C ALA A 16 -1.24 -17.13 -11.41
N VAL A 17 -2.45 -16.66 -11.11
CA VAL A 17 -2.79 -16.13 -9.77
C VAL A 17 -2.80 -17.24 -8.72
N ALA A 18 -3.42 -18.38 -9.02
CA ALA A 18 -3.49 -19.52 -8.10
C ALA A 18 -2.11 -20.13 -7.86
N TYR A 19 -1.28 -20.25 -8.90
CA TYR A 19 0.09 -20.73 -8.80
C TYR A 19 0.94 -19.84 -7.89
N GLY A 20 0.89 -18.51 -8.09
CA GLY A 20 1.60 -17.55 -7.23
C GLY A 20 1.17 -17.61 -5.77
N ALA A 21 -0.13 -17.76 -5.51
CA ALA A 21 -0.67 -17.93 -4.16
C ALA A 21 -0.19 -19.24 -3.50
N ALA A 22 -0.11 -20.34 -4.26
CA ALA A 22 0.39 -21.62 -3.77
C ALA A 22 1.88 -21.56 -3.39
N VAL A 23 2.70 -20.89 -4.23
CA VAL A 23 4.12 -20.63 -3.93
C VAL A 23 4.25 -19.81 -2.64
N GLN A 24 3.47 -18.74 -2.50
CA GLN A 24 3.49 -17.92 -1.28
C GLN A 24 3.04 -18.71 -0.04
N ALA A 25 2.04 -19.59 -0.18
CA ALA A 25 1.58 -20.46 0.91
C ALA A 25 2.66 -21.45 1.35
N ALA A 26 3.43 -22.02 0.42
CA ALA A 26 4.55 -22.92 0.73
C ALA A 26 5.66 -22.19 1.51
N ILE A 27 6.01 -20.97 1.08
CA ILE A 27 6.99 -20.10 1.77
C ILE A 27 6.53 -19.80 3.21
N LEU A 28 5.27 -19.40 3.38
CA LEU A 28 4.70 -19.11 4.72
C LEU A 28 4.58 -20.35 5.61
N SER A 29 4.46 -21.54 5.02
CA SER A 29 4.41 -22.82 5.73
C SER A 29 5.79 -23.33 6.16
N GLY A 30 6.86 -22.63 5.77
CA GLY A 30 8.24 -22.95 6.16
C GLY A 30 8.92 -24.00 5.28
N ASP A 31 8.46 -24.20 4.04
CA ASP A 31 9.19 -24.99 3.05
C ASP A 31 10.52 -24.29 2.70
N LYS A 32 11.62 -25.05 2.74
CA LYS A 32 13.00 -24.58 2.50
C LYS A 32 13.64 -25.25 1.29
N SER A 33 12.83 -25.66 0.32
CA SER A 33 13.36 -26.16 -0.94
C SER A 33 14.25 -25.09 -1.60
N ILE A 34 15.35 -25.52 -2.23
CA ILE A 34 16.35 -24.64 -2.88
C ILE A 34 15.69 -23.69 -3.90
N ALA A 35 14.54 -24.08 -4.47
CA ALA A 35 13.79 -23.28 -5.41
C ALA A 35 13.07 -22.05 -4.78
N LEU A 36 12.91 -22.02 -3.46
CA LEU A 36 12.17 -20.98 -2.72
C LEU A 36 13.07 -20.06 -1.88
N ASP A 37 14.34 -20.43 -1.67
CA ASP A 37 15.27 -19.73 -0.76
C ASP A 37 15.49 -18.25 -1.12
N ASP A 38 15.45 -17.91 -2.41
CA ASP A 38 15.69 -16.54 -2.89
C ASP A 38 14.41 -15.74 -3.20
N ILE A 39 13.23 -16.26 -2.87
CA ILE A 39 11.96 -15.58 -3.14
C ILE A 39 11.64 -14.61 -1.99
N TRP A 40 11.69 -13.31 -2.28
CA TRP A 40 11.23 -12.27 -1.38
C TRP A 40 10.04 -11.49 -1.96
N VAL A 41 8.92 -11.47 -1.23
CA VAL A 41 7.72 -10.70 -1.60
C VAL A 41 7.70 -9.37 -0.85
N ALA A 42 7.70 -8.29 -1.60
CA ALA A 42 7.62 -6.92 -1.08
C ALA A 42 6.18 -6.43 -1.08
N GLU A 43 5.50 -6.51 0.05
CA GLU A 43 4.15 -5.95 0.18
C GLU A 43 4.21 -4.43 0.38
N VAL A 44 3.37 -3.69 -0.35
CA VAL A 44 3.33 -2.22 -0.31
C VAL A 44 1.90 -1.69 -0.37
N ASN A 45 1.67 -0.49 0.17
CA ASN A 45 0.37 0.18 0.11
C ASN A 45 -0.03 0.57 -1.33
N SER A 46 -1.26 0.23 -1.71
CA SER A 46 -1.84 0.58 -3.02
C SER A 46 -2.06 2.09 -3.20
N PHE A 47 -2.48 2.77 -2.13
CA PHE A 47 -2.76 4.21 -2.10
C PHE A 47 -2.14 4.88 -0.86
N SER A 48 -2.04 6.20 -0.91
CA SER A 48 -1.64 7.00 0.24
C SER A 48 -2.77 7.08 1.26
N MET A 49 -2.44 6.88 2.54
CA MET A 49 -3.32 7.11 3.68
C MET A 49 -3.07 8.51 4.25
N SER A 50 -4.14 9.24 4.49
CA SER A 50 -4.09 10.67 4.80
C SER A 50 -5.09 11.06 5.87
N LEU A 51 -4.82 12.19 6.51
CA LEU A 51 -5.74 12.85 7.44
C LEU A 51 -6.29 14.13 6.82
N LYS A 52 -7.53 14.47 7.17
CA LYS A 52 -8.12 15.77 6.82
C LYS A 52 -7.68 16.82 7.83
N THR A 53 -7.00 17.85 7.33
CA THR A 53 -6.56 19.03 8.08
C THR A 53 -7.11 20.28 7.39
N GLU A 54 -8.02 21.03 8.02
CA GLU A 54 -8.57 22.30 7.49
C GLU A 54 -8.99 22.24 6.00
N GLY A 55 -9.62 21.15 5.58
CA GLY A 55 -10.11 20.96 4.20
C GLY A 55 -9.06 20.47 3.20
N VAL A 56 -7.79 20.36 3.59
CA VAL A 56 -6.70 19.78 2.79
C VAL A 56 -6.38 18.36 3.27
N MET A 57 -6.00 17.50 2.34
CA MET A 57 -5.55 16.14 2.64
C MET A 57 -4.04 16.13 2.94
N THR A 58 -3.67 15.79 4.18
CA THR A 58 -2.27 15.61 4.59
C THR A 58 -1.92 14.12 4.60
N LYS A 59 -1.05 13.70 3.67
CA LYS A 59 -0.60 12.30 3.54
C LYS A 59 0.31 11.92 4.70
N ILE A 60 -0.10 10.89 5.45
CA ILE A 60 0.71 10.29 6.51
C ILE A 60 1.53 9.17 5.88
N ILE A 61 0.88 8.11 5.38
CA ILE A 61 1.57 6.98 4.75
C ILE A 61 1.42 7.12 3.24
N LYS A 62 2.55 7.22 2.52
CA LYS A 62 2.54 7.38 1.05
C LYS A 62 2.25 6.05 0.35
N LYS A 63 1.70 6.12 -0.87
CA LYS A 63 1.64 4.97 -1.79
C LYS A 63 3.02 4.32 -1.96
N ASN A 64 3.03 3.01 -2.19
CA ASN A 64 4.22 2.18 -2.31
C ASN A 64 5.10 2.12 -1.04
N THR A 65 4.59 2.56 0.11
CA THR A 65 5.26 2.32 1.39
C THR A 65 5.13 0.84 1.76
N ARG A 66 6.23 0.20 2.18
CA ARG A 66 6.20 -1.20 2.65
C ARG A 66 5.21 -1.37 3.81
N LEU A 67 4.48 -2.48 3.82
CA LEU A 67 3.59 -2.84 4.93
C LEU A 67 4.38 -3.02 6.24
N TYR A 68 3.66 -2.95 7.36
CA TYR A 68 4.22 -2.99 8.73
C TYR A 68 5.11 -1.81 9.10
N LYS A 69 4.81 -0.61 8.59
CA LYS A 69 5.46 0.64 9.00
C LYS A 69 4.53 1.50 9.86
N GLN A 70 5.06 1.97 10.99
CA GLN A 70 4.45 3.04 11.78
C GLN A 70 4.98 4.40 11.31
N GLN A 71 4.07 5.35 11.09
CA GLN A 71 4.42 6.75 10.86
C GLN A 71 3.63 7.62 11.83
N THR A 72 4.31 8.61 12.41
CA THR A 72 3.75 9.51 13.40
C THR A 72 3.97 10.94 12.94
N GLN A 73 2.93 11.77 13.04
CA GLN A 73 3.01 13.20 12.77
C GLN A 73 2.20 13.95 13.83
N THR A 74 2.79 15.00 14.39
CA THR A 74 2.15 15.84 15.41
C THR A 74 1.31 16.93 14.73
N PHE A 75 0.09 17.13 15.21
CA PHE A 75 -0.85 18.17 14.75
C PHE A 75 -1.22 19.09 15.91
N SER A 76 -1.58 20.33 15.60
CA SER A 76 -2.11 21.31 16.55
C SER A 76 -3.58 21.63 16.25
N THR A 77 -4.26 22.23 17.23
CA THR A 77 -5.57 22.83 16.99
C THR A 77 -5.46 24.00 16.01
N TYR A 78 -6.56 24.31 15.33
CA TYR A 78 -6.62 25.42 14.39
C TYR A 78 -6.96 26.75 15.07
N ALA A 79 -7.78 26.70 16.12
CA ALA A 79 -8.25 27.88 16.85
C ALA A 79 -7.93 27.81 18.35
N ASP A 80 -7.84 28.99 18.97
CA ASP A 80 -7.68 29.13 20.42
C ASP A 80 -8.90 28.54 21.15
N ASN A 81 -8.64 27.83 22.25
CA ASN A 81 -9.67 27.17 23.06
C ASN A 81 -10.57 26.20 22.27
N GLN A 82 -10.08 25.61 21.17
CA GLN A 82 -10.79 24.58 20.43
C GLN A 82 -11.03 23.35 21.32
N PRO A 83 -12.28 22.99 21.65
CA PRO A 83 -12.59 21.99 22.68
C PRO A 83 -12.32 20.55 22.23
N ALA A 84 -12.32 20.28 20.93
CA ALA A 84 -12.08 18.96 20.37
C ALA A 84 -11.55 19.03 18.93
N ILE A 85 -10.88 17.96 18.50
CA ILE A 85 -10.50 17.72 17.11
C ILE A 85 -11.23 16.49 16.58
N THR A 86 -11.61 16.51 15.30
CA THR A 86 -12.17 15.34 14.62
C THR A 86 -11.12 14.77 13.68
N ILE A 87 -10.71 13.53 13.93
CA ILE A 87 -9.75 12.81 13.07
C ILE A 87 -10.54 12.03 12.03
N GLN A 88 -10.34 12.35 10.76
CA GLN A 88 -10.92 11.63 9.63
C GLN A 88 -9.80 11.07 8.77
N VAL A 89 -9.81 9.74 8.59
CA VAL A 89 -8.83 9.01 7.78
C VAL A 89 -9.38 8.81 6.37
N PHE A 90 -8.55 9.06 5.36
CA PHE A 90 -8.87 8.91 3.95
C PHE A 90 -7.79 8.10 3.23
N GLU A 91 -8.20 7.39 2.18
CA GLU A 91 -7.32 6.68 1.25
C GLU A 91 -7.47 7.28 -0.15
N GLY A 92 -6.35 7.61 -0.81
CA GLY A 92 -6.38 8.14 -2.18
C GLY A 92 -5.23 9.09 -2.50
N GLU A 93 -5.18 9.55 -3.75
CA GLU A 93 -4.09 10.39 -4.25
C GLU A 93 -4.50 11.82 -4.56
N ARG A 94 -5.81 12.12 -4.58
CA ARG A 94 -6.32 13.45 -4.93
C ARG A 94 -6.15 14.42 -3.76
N ALA A 95 -5.88 15.68 -4.07
CA ALA A 95 -5.53 16.71 -3.08
C ALA A 95 -6.70 17.12 -2.16
N LEU A 96 -7.95 16.95 -2.60
CA LEU A 96 -9.14 17.31 -1.86
C LEU A 96 -9.88 16.05 -1.40
N THR A 97 -10.32 16.05 -0.13
CA THR A 97 -11.01 14.89 0.47
C THR A 97 -12.33 14.56 -0.20
N LYS A 98 -13.02 15.54 -0.80
CA LYS A 98 -14.28 15.31 -1.53
C LYS A 98 -14.11 14.54 -2.83
N ASN A 99 -12.88 14.49 -3.35
CA ASN A 99 -12.60 13.91 -4.65
C ASN A 99 -12.04 12.49 -4.53
N ASN A 100 -11.69 11.99 -3.34
CA ASN A 100 -11.34 10.58 -3.15
C ASN A 100 -12.55 9.82 -2.61
#